data_AF-A0A221M7Z6-F1
#
_entry.id   AF-A0A221M7Z6-F1
#
_cell.length_a   1.000
_cell.length_b   1.000
_cell.length_c   1.000
_cell.angle_alpha   90.00
_cell.angle_beta   90.00
_cell.angle_gamma   90.00
#
_symmetry.space_group_name_H-M   'P 1'
#
loop_
_entity.id
_entity.type
_entity.pdbx_description
1 polymer ?
#
loop_
_entity_poly.entity_id
_entity_poly.type
_entity_poly.pdbx_seq_one_letter_code
_entity_poly.pdbx_strand_id
1 'polypeptide(L)'
;MKIISKLLPASKLKLVISSIGVLALVIFSSLVVMEATKAEVVVMDDGKKETVNTHANTVDELLKEVGIVVSQHDAISHTGNTEIKDGMKITYKQSTQVMVKIDGSEKEFHTFADTVGDFLTENNLTLTNHDKVSHKEEDKIVEGLELTINKAFQVAVNVGGKEQKFWTTGGTVGQLLKSNNITVKDLDKLNVDKQDQVSADSSINITQVEKSEVEVEEAVAFDTKQKEDSSLAKGKERVVAEGSEGTVIKTYEVIKENGKEVSRKLVNEEVKEESKAKVVAIGTKVFEEQTELVTLASTEKKEPAPKPKQESAPERKQAPEPKQEPKAEPKKEQKSEKSNGKVLYMSASAYTAGCAGCSGHTATGINLNANPNAKVIAVDPSVIPLGTHVHIEGYGEYVAADTGGSINGNRIDIHFPSKSAALAFGRRTVKVTILN
;
A
#
# COMPACT_ATOMS: atom_id res chain seq x y z
N MET A 1 62.77 70.80 56.79
CA MET A 1 62.58 72.27 56.83
C MET A 1 61.09 72.59 56.81
N LYS A 2 60.70 73.82 57.17
CA LYS A 2 59.31 74.30 57.01
C LYS A 2 58.99 74.47 55.52
N ILE A 3 57.97 73.79 54.99
CA ILE A 3 57.45 73.99 53.62
C ILE A 3 55.93 74.23 53.67
N ILE A 4 55.51 75.09 54.59
CA ILE A 4 54.16 75.69 54.65
C ILE A 4 54.37 77.18 54.97
N SER A 5 53.39 78.01 54.59
CA SER A 5 53.24 79.45 54.91
C SER A 5 54.09 80.50 54.18
N LYS A 6 54.07 80.49 52.85
CA LYS A 6 53.62 81.71 52.12
C LYS A 6 52.10 81.68 51.98
N LEU A 7 51.39 81.77 53.10
CA LEU A 7 49.94 81.91 53.11
C LEU A 7 49.56 83.27 52.54
N LEU A 8 48.48 83.32 51.76
CA LEU A 8 47.80 84.57 51.42
C LEU A 8 47.47 85.34 52.72
N PRO A 9 47.56 86.68 52.75
CA PRO A 9 47.18 87.45 53.93
C PRO A 9 45.73 87.11 54.32
N ALA A 10 45.44 87.04 55.61
CA ALA A 10 44.21 86.42 56.12
C ALA A 10 42.91 86.99 55.53
N SER A 11 42.91 88.27 55.11
CA SER A 11 41.83 88.89 54.34
C SER A 11 41.61 88.25 52.98
N LYS A 12 42.66 88.05 52.18
CA LYS A 12 42.59 87.36 50.88
C LYS A 12 42.32 85.87 51.03
N LEU A 13 42.83 85.22 52.09
CA LEU A 13 42.54 83.81 52.36
C LEU A 13 41.04 83.59 52.67
N LYS A 14 40.43 84.45 53.49
CA LYS A 14 38.96 84.44 53.73
C LYS A 14 38.17 84.62 52.44
N LEU A 15 38.59 85.53 51.57
CA LEU A 15 37.93 85.80 50.28
C LEU A 15 38.01 84.59 49.34
N VAL A 16 39.18 83.94 49.25
CA VAL A 16 39.35 82.69 48.49
C VAL A 16 38.48 81.57 49.06
N ILE A 17 38.49 81.33 50.37
CA ILE A 17 37.63 80.31 51.02
C ILE A 17 36.14 80.59 50.74
N SER A 18 35.71 81.85 50.80
CA SER A 18 34.33 82.24 50.46
C SER A 18 34.00 81.94 48.99
N SER A 19 34.88 82.26 48.05
CA SER A 19 34.67 81.95 46.63
C SER A 19 34.61 80.45 46.32
N ILE A 20 35.43 79.64 47.01
CA ILE A 20 35.39 78.17 46.93
C ILE A 20 34.09 77.64 47.51
N GLY A 21 33.62 78.18 48.64
CA GLY A 21 32.33 77.82 49.24
C GLY A 21 31.14 78.13 48.33
N VAL A 22 31.13 79.29 47.67
CA VAL A 22 30.09 79.64 46.68
C VAL A 22 30.15 78.73 45.46
N LEU A 23 31.35 78.45 44.92
CA LEU A 23 31.50 77.54 43.78
C LEU A 23 31.06 76.11 44.12
N ALA A 24 31.45 75.60 45.28
CA ALA A 24 31.02 74.28 45.77
C ALA A 24 29.51 74.21 45.98
N LEU A 25 28.89 75.29 46.49
CA LEU A 25 27.43 75.39 46.64
C LEU A 25 26.73 75.42 45.28
N VAL A 26 27.23 76.18 44.29
CA VAL A 26 26.66 76.20 42.93
C VAL A 26 26.77 74.83 42.26
N ILE A 27 27.91 74.14 42.39
CA ILE A 27 28.09 72.78 41.89
C ILE A 27 27.10 71.83 42.59
N PHE A 28 27.02 71.85 43.92
CA PHE A 28 26.07 71.04 44.68
C PHE A 28 24.61 71.31 44.29
N SER A 29 24.21 72.58 44.14
CA SER A 29 22.89 72.96 43.65
C SER A 29 22.63 72.43 42.23
N SER A 30 23.61 72.50 41.32
CA SER A 30 23.45 71.97 39.96
C SER A 30 23.29 70.45 39.93
N LEU A 31 24.00 69.72 40.79
CA LEU A 31 23.85 68.26 40.94
C LEU A 31 22.48 67.88 41.52
N VAL A 32 22.00 68.61 42.55
CA VAL A 32 20.65 68.42 43.12
C VAL A 32 19.56 68.73 42.08
N VAL A 33 19.73 69.77 41.27
CA VAL A 33 18.79 70.09 40.18
C VAL A 33 18.83 69.02 39.09
N MET A 34 20.00 68.53 38.67
CA MET A 34 20.09 67.43 37.71
C MET A 34 19.41 66.17 38.21
N GLU A 35 19.62 65.77 39.47
CA GLU A 35 18.97 64.58 40.04
C GLU A 35 17.44 64.76 40.12
N ALA A 36 16.97 65.99 40.37
CA ALA A 36 15.55 66.35 40.40
C ALA A 36 14.90 66.59 39.01
N THR A 37 15.66 66.55 37.91
CA THR A 37 15.12 66.59 36.53
C THR A 37 15.13 65.24 35.84
N LYS A 38 15.34 64.14 36.57
CA LYS A 38 15.13 62.78 36.07
C LYS A 38 13.63 62.48 35.96
N ALA A 39 13.24 61.70 34.95
CA ALA A 39 11.91 61.10 34.89
C ALA A 39 11.91 59.76 35.65
N GLU A 40 10.90 59.51 36.49
CA GLU A 40 10.65 58.18 37.05
C GLU A 40 9.92 57.32 36.01
N VAL A 41 10.55 56.23 35.56
CA VAL A 41 9.99 55.30 34.56
C VAL A 41 9.93 53.89 35.14
N VAL A 42 8.80 53.22 34.96
CA VAL A 42 8.64 51.80 35.32
C VAL A 42 8.98 50.94 34.11
N VAL A 43 10.05 50.15 34.22
CA VAL A 43 10.41 49.12 33.25
C VAL A 43 9.88 47.77 33.74
N MET A 44 9.20 47.03 32.87
CA MET A 44 8.83 45.64 33.09
C MET A 44 9.67 44.76 32.15
N ASP A 45 10.65 44.04 32.70
CA ASP A 45 11.59 43.16 32.00
C ASP A 45 11.17 41.68 32.19
N ASP A 46 10.53 41.08 31.19
CA ASP A 46 9.92 39.74 31.28
C ASP A 46 9.05 39.55 32.55
N GLY A 47 8.30 40.60 32.89
CA GLY A 47 7.44 40.64 34.08
C GLY A 47 8.13 41.03 35.40
N LYS A 48 9.46 41.13 35.44
CA LYS A 48 10.20 41.73 36.56
C LYS A 48 9.96 43.25 36.54
N LYS A 49 9.55 43.86 37.66
CA LYS A 49 9.38 45.32 37.73
C LYS A 49 10.66 45.98 38.24
N GLU A 50 11.18 46.93 37.48
CA GLU A 50 12.16 47.92 37.92
C GLU A 50 11.56 49.34 37.85
N THR A 51 12.07 50.25 38.69
CA THR A 51 11.77 51.69 38.64
C THR A 51 13.10 52.41 38.42
N VAL A 52 13.20 53.17 37.33
CA VAL A 52 14.43 53.80 36.85
C VAL A 52 14.25 55.31 36.83
N ASN A 53 15.17 56.04 37.46
CA ASN A 53 15.21 57.51 37.39
C ASN A 53 16.25 57.93 36.35
N THR A 54 15.79 58.36 35.18
CA THR A 54 16.62 58.50 33.97
C THR A 54 16.65 59.93 33.40
N HIS A 55 17.69 60.23 32.63
CA HIS A 55 17.79 61.40 31.74
C HIS A 55 17.72 61.02 30.24
N ALA A 56 17.42 59.76 29.91
CA ALA A 56 17.22 59.29 28.55
C ALA A 56 16.09 60.06 27.86
N ASN A 57 16.31 60.45 26.61
CA ASN A 57 15.32 61.18 25.82
C ASN A 57 14.31 60.21 25.19
N THR A 58 14.73 58.98 24.88
CA THR A 58 13.92 57.97 24.18
C THR A 58 13.90 56.61 24.87
N VAL A 59 12.92 55.78 24.49
CA VAL A 59 12.80 54.37 24.94
C VAL A 59 14.06 53.54 24.62
N ASP A 60 14.68 53.71 23.45
CA ASP A 60 15.93 53.02 23.10
C ASP A 60 17.11 53.44 23.98
N GLU A 61 17.20 54.74 24.34
CA GLU A 61 18.24 55.24 25.24
C GLU A 61 18.07 54.66 26.66
N LEU A 62 16.83 54.60 27.17
CA LEU A 62 16.52 54.03 28.48
C LEU A 62 16.71 52.51 28.54
N LEU A 63 16.21 51.76 27.56
CA LEU A 63 16.40 50.30 27.52
C LEU A 63 17.89 49.95 27.49
N LYS A 64 18.68 50.71 26.74
CA LYS A 64 20.14 50.58 26.72
C LYS A 64 20.82 51.02 28.03
N GLU A 65 20.28 52.00 28.76
CA GLU A 65 20.77 52.41 30.09
C GLU A 65 20.62 51.28 31.12
N VAL A 66 19.50 50.55 31.10
CA VAL A 66 19.31 49.33 31.94
C VAL A 66 19.94 48.06 31.37
N GLY A 67 20.66 48.16 30.23
CA GLY A 67 21.39 47.04 29.62
C GLY A 67 20.54 46.09 28.76
N ILE A 68 19.28 46.40 28.48
CA ILE A 68 18.43 45.66 27.55
C ILE A 68 18.84 45.99 26.11
N VAL A 69 19.07 44.94 25.31
CA VAL A 69 19.38 45.05 23.87
C VAL A 69 18.24 44.38 23.10
N VAL A 70 17.39 45.19 22.49
CA VAL A 70 16.17 44.72 21.82
C VAL A 70 16.50 44.03 20.48
N SER A 71 16.02 42.80 20.31
CA SER A 71 16.05 42.05 19.05
C SER A 71 14.91 42.46 18.10
N GLN A 72 15.03 42.13 16.81
CA GLN A 72 13.99 42.39 15.80
C GLN A 72 12.67 41.63 16.04
N HIS A 73 12.64 40.69 16.99
CA HIS A 73 11.49 39.83 17.27
C HIS A 73 10.95 40.00 18.70
N ASP A 74 11.57 40.84 19.53
CA ASP A 74 11.11 41.16 20.89
C ASP A 74 9.91 42.11 20.89
N ALA A 75 9.14 42.09 21.97
CA ALA A 75 7.98 42.97 22.14
C ALA A 75 8.28 44.13 23.10
N ILE A 76 8.20 45.37 22.62
CA ILE A 76 8.16 46.59 23.45
C ILE A 76 6.74 47.19 23.43
N SER A 77 6.27 47.73 24.56
CA SER A 77 4.98 48.45 24.63
C SER A 77 4.97 49.84 23.97
N HIS A 78 6.14 50.36 23.58
CA HIS A 78 6.32 51.67 22.94
C HIS A 78 7.41 51.55 21.86
N THR A 79 7.36 52.38 20.82
CA THR A 79 8.45 52.39 19.83
C THR A 79 9.72 52.98 20.43
N GLY A 80 10.88 52.48 20.03
CA GLY A 80 12.19 52.89 20.56
C GLY A 80 12.48 54.40 20.51
N ASN A 81 11.92 55.09 19.51
CA ASN A 81 12.00 56.55 19.36
C ASN A 81 10.93 57.35 20.14
N THR A 82 10.11 56.72 20.97
CA THR A 82 9.12 57.42 21.82
C THR A 82 9.83 58.24 22.89
N GLU A 83 9.45 59.51 23.04
CA GLU A 83 9.96 60.41 24.09
C GLU A 83 9.64 59.89 25.51
N ILE A 84 10.64 59.85 26.39
CA ILE A 84 10.48 59.50 27.81
C ILE A 84 9.68 60.57 28.55
N LYS A 85 8.78 60.14 29.45
CA LYS A 85 7.94 60.99 30.29
C LYS A 85 7.88 60.45 31.71
N ASP A 86 7.69 61.35 32.67
CA ASP A 86 7.55 60.99 34.08
C ASP A 86 6.31 60.12 34.31
N GLY A 87 6.43 59.09 35.14
CA GLY A 87 5.39 58.10 35.40
C GLY A 87 5.11 57.12 34.23
N MET A 88 5.93 57.14 33.16
CA MET A 88 5.77 56.24 32.01
C MET A 88 5.99 54.77 32.41
N LYS A 89 5.26 53.85 31.76
CA LYS A 89 5.45 52.40 31.92
C LYS A 89 5.83 51.75 30.60
N ILE A 90 7.05 51.23 30.54
CA ILE A 90 7.56 50.45 29.42
C ILE A 90 7.52 48.97 29.79
N THR A 91 7.00 48.14 28.90
CA THR A 91 7.10 46.68 29.01
C THR A 91 7.99 46.20 27.87
N TYR A 92 9.00 45.40 28.22
CA TYR A 92 9.80 44.59 27.32
C TYR A 92 9.49 43.11 27.61
N LYS A 93 9.22 42.32 26.57
CA LYS A 93 9.28 40.86 26.64
C LYS A 93 10.28 40.36 25.59
N GLN A 94 11.25 39.58 26.03
CA GLN A 94 12.19 38.92 25.13
C GLN A 94 11.49 37.80 24.35
N SER A 95 11.78 37.70 23.07
CA SER A 95 11.40 36.56 22.23
C SER A 95 12.41 35.42 22.43
N THR A 96 11.92 34.19 22.48
CA THR A 96 12.77 33.00 22.62
C THR A 96 12.86 32.25 21.29
N GLN A 97 14.07 31.89 20.87
CA GLN A 97 14.31 31.14 19.64
C GLN A 97 14.11 29.64 19.85
N VAL A 98 13.31 29.01 18.98
CA VAL A 98 12.98 27.58 18.98
C VAL A 98 13.23 26.99 17.60
N MET A 99 14.00 25.90 17.54
CA MET A 99 14.29 25.17 16.31
C MET A 99 13.34 23.97 16.18
N VAL A 100 12.38 24.02 15.27
CA VAL A 100 11.39 22.95 15.07
C VAL A 100 11.80 22.09 13.89
N LYS A 101 11.82 20.76 14.08
CA LYS A 101 12.14 19.78 13.04
C LYS A 101 10.91 18.92 12.74
N ILE A 102 10.22 19.20 11.64
CA ILE A 102 9.00 18.50 11.21
C ILE A 102 9.35 17.53 10.08
N ASP A 103 9.22 16.22 10.32
CA ASP A 103 9.47 15.16 9.33
C ASP A 103 10.86 15.28 8.66
N GLY A 104 11.85 15.71 9.43
CA GLY A 104 13.22 15.94 8.99
C GLY A 104 13.51 17.35 8.43
N SER A 105 12.47 18.14 8.14
CA SER A 105 12.61 19.54 7.68
C SER A 105 12.74 20.48 8.89
N GLU A 106 13.81 21.25 8.94
CA GLU A 106 14.11 22.18 10.04
C GLU A 106 13.61 23.60 9.72
N LYS A 107 13.02 24.26 10.72
CA LYS A 107 12.59 25.66 10.66
C LYS A 107 12.78 26.35 12.01
N GLU A 108 13.34 27.56 11.95
CA GLU A 108 13.44 28.48 13.08
C GLU A 108 12.11 29.19 13.36
N PHE A 109 11.80 29.38 14.63
CA PHE A 109 10.66 30.14 15.14
C PHE A 109 11.12 31.03 16.31
N HIS A 110 10.44 32.16 16.47
CA HIS A 110 10.59 33.05 17.63
C HIS A 110 9.22 33.17 18.31
N THR A 111 9.18 33.06 19.63
CA THR A 111 7.92 32.89 20.39
C THR A 111 7.96 33.63 21.72
N PHE A 112 6.77 33.93 22.25
CA PHE A 112 6.55 34.43 23.61
C PHE A 112 5.82 33.42 24.51
N ALA A 113 5.70 32.16 24.08
CA ALA A 113 5.07 31.09 24.84
C ALA A 113 5.96 30.60 25.98
N ASP A 114 5.37 30.35 27.15
CA ASP A 114 6.12 29.85 28.31
C ASP A 114 6.26 28.30 28.29
N THR A 115 5.43 27.60 27.50
CA THR A 115 5.39 26.13 27.36
C THR A 115 5.35 25.67 25.91
N VAL A 116 5.75 24.41 25.66
CA VAL A 116 5.66 23.77 24.34
C VAL A 116 4.22 23.67 23.83
N GLY A 117 3.24 23.42 24.70
CA GLY A 117 1.81 23.38 24.32
C GLY A 117 1.28 24.73 23.85
N ASP A 118 1.66 25.81 24.55
CA ASP A 118 1.34 27.19 24.14
C ASP A 118 2.03 27.53 22.81
N PHE A 119 3.31 27.18 22.65
CA PHE A 119 4.09 27.40 21.43
C PHE A 119 3.49 26.70 20.20
N LEU A 120 3.11 25.43 20.35
CA LEU A 120 2.44 24.64 19.31
C LEU A 120 1.11 25.29 18.92
N THR A 121 0.37 25.81 19.89
CA THR A 121 -0.93 26.48 19.67
C THR A 121 -0.75 27.81 18.95
N GLU A 122 0.17 28.67 19.40
CA GLU A 122 0.53 29.94 18.75
C GLU A 122 0.89 29.74 17.27
N ASN A 123 1.70 28.71 16.99
CA ASN A 123 2.21 28.43 15.66
C ASN A 123 1.31 27.51 14.82
N ASN A 124 0.10 27.21 15.31
CA ASN A 124 -0.90 26.36 14.65
C ASN A 124 -0.40 24.93 14.32
N LEU A 125 0.59 24.44 15.08
CA LEU A 125 1.24 23.14 14.92
C LEU A 125 0.42 22.05 15.62
N THR A 126 -0.77 21.77 15.08
CA THR A 126 -1.69 20.75 15.63
C THR A 126 -1.04 19.36 15.67
N LEU A 127 -1.20 18.64 16.78
CA LEU A 127 -0.70 17.27 16.98
C LEU A 127 -1.83 16.24 16.89
N THR A 128 -1.50 15.03 16.43
CA THR A 128 -2.38 13.86 16.55
C THR A 128 -1.91 12.93 17.68
N ASN A 129 -2.81 12.10 18.20
CA ASN A 129 -2.50 11.05 19.17
C ASN A 129 -1.60 9.91 18.64
N HIS A 130 -1.16 9.98 17.37
CA HIS A 130 -0.25 9.05 16.73
C HIS A 130 1.11 9.68 16.40
N ASP A 131 1.19 11.02 16.37
CA ASP A 131 2.44 11.76 16.14
C ASP A 131 3.44 11.50 17.28
N LYS A 132 4.73 11.75 17.03
CA LYS A 132 5.77 11.70 18.07
C LYS A 132 6.46 13.05 18.19
N VAL A 133 6.42 13.64 19.38
CA VAL A 133 7.13 14.86 19.72
C VAL A 133 8.23 14.54 20.74
N SER A 134 9.35 15.27 20.63
CA SER A 134 10.55 15.15 21.47
C SER A 134 10.35 15.63 22.91
N HIS A 135 9.46 16.60 23.10
CA HIS A 135 9.12 17.24 24.36
C HIS A 135 7.61 17.13 24.62
N LYS A 136 7.19 17.30 25.86
CA LYS A 136 5.79 17.33 26.28
C LYS A 136 5.21 18.73 26.18
N GLU A 137 3.89 18.84 26.18
CA GLU A 137 3.19 20.13 26.14
C GLU A 137 3.47 20.99 27.39
N GLU A 138 3.73 20.38 28.56
CA GLU A 138 4.05 21.11 29.80
C GLU A 138 5.54 21.45 29.97
N ASP A 139 6.42 21.00 29.07
CA ASP A 139 7.84 21.35 29.11
C ASP A 139 8.02 22.83 28.73
N LYS A 140 8.98 23.51 29.38
CA LYS A 140 9.21 24.95 29.19
C LYS A 140 9.94 25.26 27.89
N ILE A 141 9.55 26.36 27.26
CA ILE A 141 10.37 26.99 26.22
C ILE A 141 11.62 27.60 26.86
N VAL A 142 12.76 27.42 26.18
CA VAL A 142 14.07 27.97 26.54
C VAL A 142 14.84 28.30 25.26
N GLU A 143 15.81 29.20 25.36
CA GLU A 143 16.58 29.69 24.21
C GLU A 143 17.35 28.55 23.52
N GLY A 144 17.13 28.38 22.22
CA GLY A 144 17.74 27.32 21.41
C GLY A 144 17.10 25.94 21.56
N LEU A 145 15.85 25.84 22.07
CA LEU A 145 15.14 24.56 22.21
C LEU A 145 14.96 23.85 20.85
N GLU A 146 15.41 22.60 20.74
CA GLU A 146 15.20 21.75 19.56
C GLU A 146 13.93 20.87 19.69
N LEU A 147 12.84 21.29 19.03
CA LEU A 147 11.56 20.56 19.02
C LEU A 147 11.42 19.70 17.76
N THR A 148 11.84 18.44 17.84
CA THR A 148 11.50 17.45 16.79
C THR A 148 10.05 16.99 16.92
N ILE A 149 9.33 16.98 15.79
CA ILE A 149 7.97 16.48 15.57
C ILE A 149 8.01 15.51 14.37
N ASN A 150 7.55 14.28 14.56
CA ASN A 150 7.36 13.31 13.47
C ASN A 150 5.86 13.06 13.32
N LYS A 151 5.31 13.34 12.14
CA LYS A 151 3.90 13.15 11.82
C LYS A 151 3.58 11.70 11.54
N ALA A 152 2.43 11.26 12.05
CA ALA A 152 1.93 9.94 11.78
C ALA A 152 1.20 9.88 10.43
N PHE A 153 1.44 8.82 9.69
CA PHE A 153 0.73 8.49 8.47
C PHE A 153 0.29 7.02 8.49
N GLN A 154 -0.75 6.70 7.71
CA GLN A 154 -1.23 5.34 7.57
C GLN A 154 -0.53 4.64 6.41
N VAL A 155 -0.17 3.37 6.61
CA VAL A 155 0.48 2.51 5.62
C VAL A 155 -0.37 1.27 5.40
N ALA A 156 -0.57 0.89 4.15
CA ALA A 156 -1.32 -0.31 3.78
C ALA A 156 -0.42 -1.55 3.82
N VAL A 157 -0.79 -2.52 4.65
CA VAL A 157 -0.17 -3.85 4.71
C VAL A 157 -1.22 -4.88 4.32
N ASN A 158 -0.97 -5.60 3.23
CA ASN A 158 -1.80 -6.71 2.77
C ASN A 158 -1.22 -8.04 3.27
N VAL A 159 -2.00 -8.80 4.04
CA VAL A 159 -1.59 -10.11 4.56
C VAL A 159 -2.58 -11.17 4.06
N GLY A 160 -2.10 -12.13 3.27
CA GLY A 160 -2.95 -13.23 2.77
C GLY A 160 -4.07 -12.79 1.83
N GLY A 161 -3.97 -11.60 1.21
CA GLY A 161 -5.05 -10.97 0.43
C GLY A 161 -5.96 -10.01 1.23
N LYS A 162 -5.73 -9.84 2.54
CA LYS A 162 -6.49 -8.91 3.40
C LYS A 162 -5.67 -7.64 3.65
N GLU A 163 -6.12 -6.51 3.13
CA GLU A 163 -5.51 -5.20 3.41
C GLU A 163 -5.94 -4.67 4.78
N GLN A 164 -4.97 -4.17 5.54
CA GLN A 164 -5.17 -3.43 6.79
C GLN A 164 -4.28 -2.18 6.78
N LYS A 165 -4.70 -1.12 7.48
CA LYS A 165 -3.94 0.13 7.60
C LYS A 165 -3.41 0.30 9.01
N PHE A 166 -2.13 0.65 9.10
CA PHE A 166 -1.42 0.84 10.37
C PHE A 166 -0.75 2.21 10.42
N TRP A 167 -0.82 2.87 11.58
CA TRP A 167 -0.16 4.15 11.80
C TRP A 167 1.33 3.96 12.06
N THR A 168 2.17 4.79 11.44
CA THR A 168 3.58 4.92 11.80
C THR A 168 4.10 6.34 11.58
N THR A 169 5.28 6.60 12.14
CA THR A 169 6.07 7.84 12.07
C THR A 169 7.38 7.57 11.32
N GLY A 170 7.28 6.89 10.17
CA GLY A 170 8.43 6.33 9.44
C GLY A 170 8.98 5.02 10.05
N GLY A 171 10.30 4.82 9.95
CA GLY A 171 11.00 3.60 10.37
C GLY A 171 11.07 2.53 9.27
N THR A 172 11.57 1.33 9.60
CA THR A 172 11.68 0.23 8.63
C THR A 172 10.43 -0.63 8.53
N VAL A 173 10.25 -1.33 7.41
CA VAL A 173 9.17 -2.32 7.23
C VAL A 173 9.18 -3.37 8.35
N GLY A 174 10.36 -3.88 8.73
CA GLY A 174 10.51 -4.84 9.82
C GLY A 174 10.08 -4.28 11.18
N GLN A 175 10.27 -2.98 11.43
CA GLN A 175 9.76 -2.31 12.63
C GLN A 175 8.24 -2.17 12.59
N LEU A 176 7.66 -1.75 11.47
CA LEU A 176 6.20 -1.62 11.28
C LEU A 176 5.48 -2.96 11.46
N LEU A 177 5.99 -4.03 10.84
CA LEU A 177 5.39 -5.36 10.96
C LEU A 177 5.48 -5.86 12.41
N LYS A 178 6.64 -5.69 13.07
CA LYS A 178 6.85 -6.10 14.46
C LYS A 178 5.96 -5.34 15.45
N SER A 179 5.83 -4.01 15.32
CA SER A 179 5.01 -3.20 16.24
C SER A 179 3.52 -3.51 16.16
N ASN A 180 3.05 -3.99 14.99
CA ASN A 180 1.67 -4.40 14.76
C ASN A 180 1.45 -5.92 14.89
N ASN A 181 2.42 -6.66 15.46
CA ASN A 181 2.38 -8.11 15.68
C ASN A 181 2.21 -8.96 14.39
N ILE A 182 2.64 -8.45 13.23
CA ILE A 182 2.57 -9.14 11.95
C ILE A 182 3.85 -9.97 11.75
N THR A 183 3.72 -11.29 11.89
CA THR A 183 4.83 -12.24 11.67
C THR A 183 4.79 -12.80 10.25
N VAL A 184 5.91 -12.65 9.53
CA VAL A 184 6.18 -13.29 8.23
C VAL A 184 6.91 -14.61 8.51
N LYS A 185 6.35 -15.75 8.10
CA LYS A 185 6.96 -17.09 8.27
C LYS A 185 8.09 -17.32 7.26
N ASP A 186 8.87 -18.38 7.49
CA ASP A 186 10.04 -18.72 6.65
C ASP A 186 9.70 -19.04 5.18
N LEU A 187 8.47 -19.48 4.89
CA LEU A 187 7.98 -19.70 3.52
C LEU A 187 7.23 -18.48 2.94
N ASP A 188 6.77 -17.55 3.78
CA ASP A 188 5.95 -16.42 3.35
C ASP A 188 6.79 -15.42 2.55
N LYS A 189 6.19 -14.82 1.50
CA LYS A 189 6.88 -13.91 0.59
C LYS A 189 6.48 -12.47 0.88
N LEU A 190 7.45 -11.65 1.32
CA LEU A 190 7.34 -10.20 1.43
C LEU A 190 7.78 -9.55 0.10
N ASN A 191 7.08 -8.51 -0.36
CA ASN A 191 7.38 -7.82 -1.63
C ASN A 191 8.46 -6.73 -1.55
N VAL A 192 8.97 -6.45 -0.34
CA VAL A 192 9.94 -5.42 0.03
C VAL A 192 10.93 -6.01 1.04
N ASP A 193 12.07 -5.38 1.29
CA ASP A 193 12.97 -5.82 2.36
C ASP A 193 12.46 -5.39 3.74
N LYS A 194 12.90 -6.09 4.80
CA LYS A 194 12.59 -5.72 6.19
C LYS A 194 13.35 -4.45 6.66
N GLN A 195 14.39 -4.03 5.94
CA GLN A 195 15.15 -2.80 6.21
C GLN A 195 14.70 -1.59 5.37
N ASP A 196 13.83 -1.79 4.36
CA ASP A 196 13.31 -0.69 3.55
C ASP A 196 12.59 0.34 4.42
N GLN A 197 12.81 1.63 4.12
CA GLN A 197 12.17 2.73 4.83
C GLN A 197 10.70 2.85 4.42
N VAL A 198 9.85 3.08 5.42
CA VAL A 198 8.40 3.16 5.25
C VAL A 198 7.97 4.59 4.99
N SER A 199 7.17 4.78 3.94
CA SER A 199 6.54 6.04 3.51
C SER A 199 5.02 5.88 3.38
N ALA A 200 4.29 6.99 3.24
CA ALA A 200 2.83 6.95 3.07
C ALA A 200 2.38 6.17 1.81
N ASP A 201 3.19 6.19 0.75
CA ASP A 201 2.92 5.48 -0.52
C ASP A 201 3.40 4.00 -0.51
N SER A 202 3.92 3.51 0.62
CA SER A 202 4.45 2.15 0.72
C SER A 202 3.34 1.09 0.65
N SER A 203 3.37 0.26 -0.39
CA SER A 203 2.49 -0.92 -0.52
C SER A 203 3.22 -2.18 -0.08
N ILE A 204 2.91 -2.65 1.14
CA ILE A 204 3.55 -3.81 1.76
C ILE A 204 2.63 -5.01 1.61
N ASN A 205 3.13 -6.10 1.02
CA ASN A 205 2.35 -7.27 0.64
C ASN A 205 3.05 -8.54 1.14
N ILE A 206 2.35 -9.32 1.96
CA ILE A 206 2.78 -10.61 2.51
C ILE A 206 1.91 -11.70 1.89
N THR A 207 2.48 -12.39 0.90
CA THR A 207 1.87 -13.61 0.36
C THR A 207 2.16 -14.76 1.32
N GLN A 208 1.11 -15.29 1.94
CA GLN A 208 1.21 -16.41 2.85
C GLN A 208 1.39 -17.71 2.07
N VAL A 209 2.39 -18.50 2.42
CA VAL A 209 2.72 -19.75 1.71
C VAL A 209 2.53 -20.95 2.64
N GLU A 210 1.68 -21.87 2.22
CA GLU A 210 1.48 -23.17 2.88
C GLU A 210 2.03 -24.27 1.98
N LYS A 211 2.83 -25.18 2.55
CA LYS A 211 3.26 -26.43 1.93
C LYS A 211 2.73 -27.59 2.76
N SER A 212 2.01 -28.50 2.12
CA SER A 212 1.39 -29.68 2.76
C SER A 212 1.43 -30.87 1.83
N GLU A 213 1.54 -32.08 2.37
CA GLU A 213 1.33 -33.31 1.61
C GLU A 213 -0.16 -33.71 1.67
N VAL A 214 -0.70 -34.19 0.55
CA VAL A 214 -2.11 -34.58 0.40
C VAL A 214 -2.16 -35.92 -0.33
N GLU A 215 -2.71 -36.93 0.34
CA GLU A 215 -2.94 -38.24 -0.24
C GLU A 215 -4.26 -38.28 -1.01
N VAL A 216 -4.26 -38.95 -2.16
CA VAL A 216 -5.44 -39.21 -2.98
C VAL A 216 -5.43 -40.69 -3.37
N GLU A 217 -6.54 -41.39 -3.14
CA GLU A 217 -6.73 -42.77 -3.56
C GLU A 217 -7.38 -42.79 -4.95
N GLU A 218 -6.72 -43.42 -5.92
CA GLU A 218 -7.18 -43.54 -7.31
C GLU A 218 -7.35 -45.03 -7.67
N ALA A 219 -8.43 -45.36 -8.38
CA ALA A 219 -8.71 -46.72 -8.84
C ALA A 219 -7.87 -47.09 -10.07
N VAL A 220 -7.38 -48.33 -10.12
CA VAL A 220 -6.59 -48.87 -11.23
C VAL A 220 -7.43 -49.92 -11.98
N ALA A 221 -7.77 -49.63 -13.23
CA ALA A 221 -8.52 -50.54 -14.09
C ALA A 221 -7.77 -51.87 -14.31
N PHE A 222 -8.51 -52.97 -14.42
CA PHE A 222 -7.95 -54.30 -14.61
C PHE A 222 -7.85 -54.70 -16.09
N ASP A 223 -6.77 -55.42 -16.44
CA ASP A 223 -6.63 -56.05 -17.75
C ASP A 223 -7.71 -57.12 -18.00
N THR A 224 -8.07 -57.33 -19.27
CA THR A 224 -8.76 -58.55 -19.71
C THR A 224 -7.79 -59.47 -20.47
N LYS A 225 -7.58 -60.68 -19.96
CA LYS A 225 -6.69 -61.70 -20.52
C LYS A 225 -7.50 -62.81 -21.17
N GLN A 226 -7.35 -62.97 -22.49
CA GLN A 226 -7.96 -64.07 -23.22
C GLN A 226 -7.17 -65.37 -23.05
N LYS A 227 -7.86 -66.51 -23.05
CA LYS A 227 -7.29 -67.86 -22.99
C LYS A 227 -8.02 -68.78 -23.95
N GLU A 228 -7.31 -69.55 -24.76
CA GLU A 228 -7.96 -70.52 -25.65
C GLU A 228 -8.55 -71.71 -24.87
N ASP A 229 -9.75 -72.13 -25.27
CA ASP A 229 -10.48 -73.28 -24.71
C ASP A 229 -10.97 -74.18 -25.86
N SER A 230 -10.25 -75.29 -26.08
CA SER A 230 -10.54 -76.25 -27.14
C SER A 230 -11.76 -77.16 -26.85
N SER A 231 -12.39 -77.03 -25.68
CA SER A 231 -13.71 -77.62 -25.43
C SER A 231 -14.85 -76.75 -25.98
N LEU A 232 -14.62 -75.44 -26.09
CA LEU A 232 -15.61 -74.42 -26.40
C LEU A 232 -15.64 -74.12 -27.92
N ALA A 233 -16.85 -74.00 -28.48
CA ALA A 233 -17.05 -73.79 -29.91
C ALA A 233 -16.44 -72.48 -30.42
N LYS A 234 -15.85 -72.49 -31.63
CA LYS A 234 -15.18 -71.33 -32.21
C LYS A 234 -16.13 -70.12 -32.32
N GLY A 235 -15.69 -68.97 -31.83
CA GLY A 235 -16.52 -67.76 -31.76
C GLY A 235 -17.53 -67.73 -30.60
N LYS A 236 -17.42 -68.63 -29.62
CA LYS A 236 -18.04 -68.46 -28.29
C LYS A 236 -17.00 -67.98 -27.28
N GLU A 237 -17.49 -67.28 -26.26
CA GLU A 237 -16.68 -66.81 -25.13
C GLU A 237 -17.32 -67.24 -23.80
N ARG A 238 -16.50 -67.36 -22.76
CA ARG A 238 -16.94 -67.69 -21.40
C ARG A 238 -16.00 -67.05 -20.39
N VAL A 239 -16.52 -66.27 -19.43
CA VAL A 239 -15.69 -65.76 -18.33
C VAL A 239 -15.23 -66.95 -17.46
N VAL A 240 -13.94 -66.96 -17.14
CA VAL A 240 -13.27 -67.98 -16.28
C VAL A 240 -12.97 -67.40 -14.90
N ALA A 241 -12.60 -66.12 -14.84
CA ALA A 241 -12.47 -65.35 -13.62
C ALA A 241 -12.93 -63.91 -13.90
N GLU A 242 -13.73 -63.33 -13.00
CA GLU A 242 -14.03 -61.90 -13.04
C GLU A 242 -12.84 -61.07 -12.58
N GLY A 243 -12.74 -59.85 -13.09
CA GLY A 243 -11.70 -58.90 -12.69
C GLY A 243 -12.13 -58.04 -11.50
N SER A 244 -11.16 -57.43 -10.83
CA SER A 244 -11.39 -56.37 -9.85
C SER A 244 -10.42 -55.23 -10.07
N GLU A 245 -10.88 -53.99 -9.94
CA GLU A 245 -9.99 -52.83 -9.92
C GLU A 245 -9.01 -52.93 -8.76
N GLY A 246 -7.82 -52.34 -8.93
CA GLY A 246 -6.86 -52.09 -7.87
C GLY A 246 -7.03 -50.69 -7.30
N THR A 247 -6.22 -50.34 -6.31
CA THR A 247 -6.14 -48.97 -5.77
C THR A 247 -4.69 -48.55 -5.58
N VAL A 248 -4.38 -47.30 -5.92
CA VAL A 248 -3.10 -46.65 -5.62
C VAL A 248 -3.33 -45.43 -4.73
N ILE A 249 -2.46 -45.25 -3.73
CA ILE A 249 -2.37 -44.02 -2.95
C ILE A 249 -1.29 -43.15 -3.60
N LYS A 250 -1.67 -41.94 -4.01
CA LYS A 250 -0.77 -40.93 -4.56
C LYS A 250 -0.61 -39.80 -3.57
N THR A 251 0.59 -39.66 -3.03
CA THR A 251 0.95 -38.54 -2.14
C THR A 251 1.43 -37.37 -3.00
N TYR A 252 0.72 -36.26 -2.93
CA TYR A 252 1.04 -35.03 -3.65
C TYR A 252 1.58 -33.96 -2.69
N GLU A 253 2.75 -33.40 -3.00
CA GLU A 253 3.19 -32.13 -2.42
C GLU A 253 2.36 -30.99 -3.02
N VAL A 254 1.58 -30.31 -2.18
CA VAL A 254 0.73 -29.17 -2.54
C VAL A 254 1.31 -27.89 -1.95
N ILE A 255 1.45 -26.86 -2.79
CA ILE A 255 1.82 -25.50 -2.37
C ILE A 255 0.63 -24.58 -2.63
N LYS A 256 0.22 -23.84 -1.59
CA LYS A 256 -0.82 -22.82 -1.66
C LYS A 256 -0.25 -21.44 -1.37
N GLU A 257 -0.67 -20.45 -2.15
CA GLU A 257 -0.40 -19.03 -1.90
C GLU A 257 -1.71 -18.32 -1.58
N ASN A 258 -1.76 -17.62 -0.45
CA ASN A 258 -2.97 -16.96 0.06
C ASN A 258 -4.20 -17.89 0.10
N GLY A 259 -3.97 -19.16 0.47
CA GLY A 259 -4.98 -20.22 0.55
C GLY A 259 -5.36 -20.89 -0.79
N LYS A 260 -4.85 -20.43 -1.93
CA LYS A 260 -5.12 -21.01 -3.26
C LYS A 260 -4.00 -21.94 -3.69
N GLU A 261 -4.32 -23.14 -4.15
CA GLU A 261 -3.32 -24.05 -4.75
C GLU A 261 -2.67 -23.41 -5.97
N VAL A 262 -1.34 -23.27 -5.94
CA VAL A 262 -0.53 -22.77 -7.07
C VAL A 262 0.38 -23.86 -7.66
N SER A 263 0.67 -24.91 -6.89
CA SER A 263 1.43 -26.07 -7.36
C SER A 263 0.95 -27.35 -6.70
N ARG A 264 1.01 -28.45 -7.45
CA ARG A 264 0.79 -29.82 -6.99
C ARG A 264 1.73 -30.74 -7.74
N LYS A 265 2.56 -31.48 -7.01
CA LYS A 265 3.59 -32.38 -7.53
C LYS A 265 3.42 -33.76 -6.90
N LEU A 266 3.35 -34.82 -7.71
CA LEU A 266 3.40 -36.19 -7.19
C LEU A 266 4.77 -36.44 -6.55
N VAL A 267 4.80 -36.94 -5.31
CA VAL A 267 6.04 -37.25 -4.58
C VAL A 267 6.15 -38.71 -4.14
N ASN A 268 5.02 -39.43 -3.98
CA ASN A 268 4.99 -40.88 -3.79
C ASN A 268 3.76 -41.48 -4.50
N GLU A 269 3.88 -42.73 -4.94
CA GLU A 269 2.78 -43.55 -5.45
C GLU A 269 2.94 -44.99 -4.96
N GLU A 270 1.96 -45.49 -4.22
CA GLU A 270 1.99 -46.79 -3.56
C GLU A 270 0.77 -47.64 -3.95
N VAL A 271 0.98 -48.91 -4.29
CA VAL A 271 -0.11 -49.85 -4.62
C VAL A 271 -0.73 -50.37 -3.33
N LYS A 272 -1.98 -49.98 -3.07
CA LYS A 272 -2.76 -50.37 -1.90
C LYS A 272 -3.50 -51.70 -2.11
N GLU A 273 -4.02 -51.93 -3.31
CA GLU A 273 -4.52 -53.23 -3.77
C GLU A 273 -4.20 -53.46 -5.24
N GLU A 274 -3.72 -54.66 -5.60
CA GLU A 274 -3.46 -55.02 -7.00
C GLU A 274 -4.75 -55.30 -7.78
N SER A 275 -4.82 -54.78 -9.01
CA SER A 275 -5.91 -55.05 -9.95
C SER A 275 -5.88 -56.50 -10.42
N LYS A 276 -6.99 -57.22 -10.26
CA LYS A 276 -7.10 -58.64 -10.64
C LYS A 276 -7.64 -58.73 -12.06
N ALA A 277 -6.86 -59.28 -12.98
CA ALA A 277 -7.22 -59.34 -14.39
C ALA A 277 -8.42 -60.27 -14.67
N LYS A 278 -9.39 -59.80 -15.46
CA LYS A 278 -10.52 -60.61 -15.92
C LYS A 278 -10.02 -61.66 -16.92
N VAL A 279 -10.41 -62.92 -16.77
CA VAL A 279 -9.99 -64.00 -17.67
C VAL A 279 -11.17 -64.48 -18.49
N VAL A 280 -11.07 -64.41 -19.82
CA VAL A 280 -12.10 -64.86 -20.77
C VAL A 280 -11.57 -66.04 -21.58
N ALA A 281 -12.25 -67.18 -21.49
CA ALA A 281 -12.03 -68.32 -22.38
C ALA A 281 -12.65 -68.03 -23.74
N ILE A 282 -11.84 -68.08 -24.80
CA ILE A 282 -12.27 -67.99 -26.19
C ILE A 282 -12.25 -69.39 -26.83
N GLY A 283 -13.34 -69.76 -27.51
CA GLY A 283 -13.45 -71.08 -28.10
C GLY A 283 -12.62 -71.23 -29.37
N THR A 284 -11.93 -72.37 -29.49
CA THR A 284 -11.15 -72.73 -30.69
C THR A 284 -11.69 -73.95 -31.42
N LYS A 285 -12.68 -74.66 -30.85
CA LYS A 285 -13.25 -75.88 -31.44
C LYS A 285 -14.09 -75.56 -32.69
N VAL A 286 -13.52 -75.82 -33.86
CA VAL A 286 -14.25 -75.81 -35.13
C VAL A 286 -15.17 -77.03 -35.18
N PHE A 287 -16.41 -76.83 -35.64
CA PHE A 287 -17.28 -77.91 -36.12
C PHE A 287 -17.28 -77.85 -37.64
N GLU A 288 -17.10 -78.99 -38.31
CA GLU A 288 -17.20 -79.10 -39.76
C GLU A 288 -18.67 -79.23 -40.15
N GLU A 289 -19.31 -78.11 -40.51
CA GLU A 289 -20.65 -78.14 -41.11
C GLU A 289 -20.55 -78.61 -42.56
N GLN A 290 -21.14 -79.77 -42.85
CA GLN A 290 -21.27 -80.28 -44.22
C GLN A 290 -22.33 -79.47 -44.97
N THR A 291 -21.89 -78.53 -45.81
CA THR A 291 -22.79 -77.69 -46.61
C THR A 291 -23.32 -78.42 -47.85
N GLU A 292 -24.53 -78.96 -47.80
CA GLU A 292 -25.31 -79.21 -49.01
C GLU A 292 -26.07 -77.95 -49.43
N LEU A 293 -25.79 -77.47 -50.65
CA LEU A 293 -26.44 -76.33 -51.28
C LEU A 293 -27.60 -76.81 -52.16
N VAL A 294 -28.82 -76.35 -51.89
CA VAL A 294 -29.94 -76.45 -52.85
C VAL A 294 -30.55 -75.07 -53.09
N THR A 295 -30.15 -74.45 -54.20
CA THR A 295 -30.80 -73.27 -54.77
C THR A 295 -32.11 -73.63 -55.48
N LEU A 296 -33.19 -72.89 -55.22
CA LEU A 296 -34.26 -72.64 -56.19
C LEU A 296 -34.74 -71.19 -56.08
N ALA A 297 -35.43 -70.70 -57.12
CA ALA A 297 -35.58 -69.27 -57.38
C ALA A 297 -37.00 -68.87 -57.86
N SER A 298 -37.17 -67.55 -57.99
CA SER A 298 -38.07 -66.86 -58.94
C SER A 298 -39.50 -66.45 -58.48
N THR A 299 -39.63 -65.12 -58.32
CA THR A 299 -40.64 -64.22 -58.92
C THR A 299 -42.11 -64.11 -58.45
N GLU A 300 -42.44 -62.85 -58.13
CA GLU A 300 -43.65 -62.05 -58.49
C GLU A 300 -44.94 -62.01 -57.61
N LYS A 301 -45.12 -60.81 -57.01
CA LYS A 301 -46.26 -59.85 -57.18
C LYS A 301 -47.26 -59.57 -56.04
N LYS A 302 -47.33 -58.27 -55.72
CA LYS A 302 -48.49 -57.38 -55.41
C LYS A 302 -48.90 -57.03 -53.95
N GLU A 303 -49.23 -55.73 -53.81
CA GLU A 303 -49.87 -54.93 -52.74
C GLU A 303 -51.34 -55.31 -52.41
N PRO A 304 -52.07 -54.67 -51.43
CA PRO A 304 -51.80 -53.44 -50.63
C PRO A 304 -52.07 -53.51 -49.09
N ALA A 305 -52.08 -52.34 -48.42
CA ALA A 305 -52.33 -52.06 -46.98
C ALA A 305 -53.82 -52.27 -46.53
N PRO A 306 -54.23 -52.18 -45.21
CA PRO A 306 -54.07 -51.01 -44.31
C PRO A 306 -53.97 -51.26 -42.76
N LYS A 307 -54.16 -50.19 -41.95
CA LYS A 307 -54.31 -50.08 -40.46
C LYS A 307 -55.66 -50.70 -39.95
N PRO A 308 -56.13 -50.69 -38.65
CA PRO A 308 -55.72 -49.87 -37.45
C PRO A 308 -55.96 -50.40 -35.97
N LYS A 309 -55.54 -49.62 -34.93
CA LYS A 309 -56.18 -49.38 -33.57
C LYS A 309 -56.42 -50.60 -32.61
N GLN A 310 -56.79 -50.56 -31.30
CA GLN A 310 -56.87 -49.61 -30.13
C GLN A 310 -57.06 -50.46 -28.83
N GLU A 311 -57.11 -50.00 -27.55
CA GLU A 311 -57.02 -48.70 -26.83
C GLU A 311 -55.89 -48.82 -25.76
N SER A 312 -55.85 -48.51 -24.43
CA SER A 312 -56.53 -47.70 -23.35
C SER A 312 -55.49 -47.59 -22.18
N ALA A 313 -55.42 -46.62 -21.24
CA ALA A 313 -56.33 -45.68 -20.53
C ALA A 313 -56.91 -46.25 -19.19
N PRO A 314 -56.93 -45.50 -18.06
CA PRO A 314 -57.19 -44.05 -17.97
C PRO A 314 -56.26 -43.19 -17.07
N GLU A 315 -56.45 -41.86 -17.16
CA GLU A 315 -55.88 -40.82 -16.27
C GLU A 315 -56.80 -40.43 -15.08
N ARG A 316 -56.26 -39.60 -14.15
CA ARG A 316 -56.72 -38.20 -13.89
C ARG A 316 -57.06 -37.85 -12.42
N LYS A 317 -56.32 -36.89 -11.83
CA LYS A 317 -56.83 -35.59 -11.29
C LYS A 317 -55.77 -34.71 -10.60
N GLN A 318 -55.56 -33.53 -11.18
CA GLN A 318 -55.46 -32.18 -10.56
C GLN A 318 -54.76 -31.96 -9.19
N ALA A 319 -53.67 -31.16 -9.24
CA ALA A 319 -53.49 -29.83 -8.60
C ALA A 319 -53.91 -29.63 -7.10
N PRO A 320 -53.07 -28.97 -6.27
CA PRO A 320 -52.80 -27.53 -6.49
C PRO A 320 -51.37 -27.00 -6.23
N GLU A 321 -51.08 -25.88 -6.90
CA GLU A 321 -50.09 -24.84 -6.55
C GLU A 321 -50.80 -23.68 -5.78
N PRO A 322 -50.13 -22.63 -5.27
CA PRO A 322 -48.70 -22.47 -4.97
C PRO A 322 -48.41 -21.84 -3.58
N LYS A 323 -47.12 -21.78 -3.21
CA LYS A 323 -46.41 -20.62 -2.59
C LYS A 323 -44.90 -20.91 -2.60
N GLN A 324 -44.11 -20.15 -3.37
CA GLN A 324 -43.37 -18.94 -2.93
C GLN A 324 -42.31 -19.24 -1.84
N GLU A 325 -41.02 -18.92 -1.98
CA GLU A 325 -40.28 -18.23 -3.08
C GLU A 325 -38.76 -18.57 -3.04
N PRO A 326 -37.78 -17.86 -3.66
CA PRO A 326 -37.19 -18.35 -4.91
C PRO A 326 -35.69 -18.75 -4.89
N LYS A 327 -35.41 -19.78 -5.71
CA LYS A 327 -34.41 -19.80 -6.81
C LYS A 327 -32.99 -19.21 -6.59
N ALA A 328 -31.99 -20.09 -6.71
CA ALA A 328 -30.65 -19.74 -7.20
C ALA A 328 -30.24 -20.71 -8.32
N GLU A 329 -29.57 -20.22 -9.37
CA GLU A 329 -29.23 -21.00 -10.57
C GLU A 329 -27.78 -21.52 -10.52
N PRO A 330 -27.50 -22.79 -10.87
CA PRO A 330 -26.13 -23.29 -11.02
C PRO A 330 -25.45 -22.64 -12.23
N LYS A 331 -24.59 -21.65 -11.97
CA LYS A 331 -23.78 -21.00 -12.99
C LYS A 331 -22.69 -21.96 -13.46
N LYS A 332 -22.51 -22.12 -14.78
CA LYS A 332 -21.52 -23.05 -15.37
C LYS A 332 -20.13 -22.85 -14.77
N GLU A 333 -19.56 -23.89 -14.20
CA GLU A 333 -18.14 -23.92 -13.83
C GLU A 333 -17.29 -23.99 -15.10
N GLN A 334 -16.26 -23.14 -15.19
CA GLN A 334 -15.23 -23.26 -16.20
C GLN A 334 -14.06 -24.07 -15.64
N LYS A 335 -13.68 -25.14 -16.34
CA LYS A 335 -12.35 -25.74 -16.18
C LYS A 335 -11.27 -24.65 -16.30
N SER A 336 -10.34 -24.60 -15.37
CA SER A 336 -9.02 -23.99 -15.60
C SER A 336 -8.04 -25.13 -15.88
N GLU A 337 -7.74 -25.36 -17.16
CA GLU A 337 -6.78 -26.38 -17.56
C GLU A 337 -5.34 -25.87 -17.31
N LYS A 338 -4.46 -26.75 -16.81
CA LYS A 338 -3.07 -26.40 -16.48
C LYS A 338 -2.24 -26.22 -17.75
N SER A 339 -2.24 -25.02 -18.31
CA SER A 339 -1.31 -24.64 -19.38
C SER A 339 0.14 -24.62 -18.84
N ASN A 340 1.02 -25.39 -19.48
CA ASN A 340 2.43 -25.49 -19.09
C ASN A 340 3.25 -24.33 -19.70
N GLY A 341 2.77 -23.10 -19.45
CA GLY A 341 3.07 -21.91 -20.24
C GLY A 341 4.38 -21.20 -19.87
N LYS A 342 5.02 -20.57 -20.87
CA LYS A 342 6.19 -19.71 -20.65
C LYS A 342 5.77 -18.45 -19.91
N VAL A 343 6.25 -18.26 -18.68
CA VAL A 343 5.97 -17.09 -17.85
C VAL A 343 6.95 -15.96 -18.15
N LEU A 344 6.43 -14.74 -18.30
CA LEU A 344 7.16 -13.49 -18.48
C LEU A 344 6.68 -12.45 -17.46
N TYR A 345 7.59 -11.62 -16.96
CA TYR A 345 7.25 -10.40 -16.23
C TYR A 345 7.43 -9.21 -17.16
N MET A 346 6.37 -8.45 -17.39
CA MET A 346 6.32 -7.41 -18.43
C MET A 346 5.78 -6.10 -17.88
N SER A 347 6.31 -4.99 -18.37
CA SER A 347 5.77 -3.66 -18.09
C SER A 347 4.49 -3.47 -18.91
N ALA A 348 3.35 -3.32 -18.25
CA ALA A 348 2.07 -3.08 -18.90
C ALA A 348 1.66 -1.61 -18.76
N SER A 349 1.19 -1.03 -19.85
CA SER A 349 0.30 0.14 -19.86
C SER A 349 -1.10 -0.26 -20.34
N ALA A 350 -2.00 0.71 -20.49
CA ALA A 350 -3.32 0.50 -21.05
C ALA A 350 -3.65 1.49 -22.17
N TYR A 351 -4.37 1.01 -23.19
CA TYR A 351 -4.88 1.78 -24.33
C TYR A 351 -6.36 1.52 -24.58
N THR A 352 -6.97 2.31 -25.47
CA THR A 352 -8.37 2.17 -25.89
C THR A 352 -8.47 2.40 -27.39
N ALA A 353 -9.53 1.90 -28.04
CA ALA A 353 -9.74 2.07 -29.49
C ALA A 353 -9.63 3.53 -29.99
N GLY A 354 -10.02 4.51 -29.15
CA GLY A 354 -10.07 5.93 -29.47
C GLY A 354 -8.91 6.77 -28.90
N CYS A 355 -7.70 6.21 -28.79
CA CYS A 355 -6.51 7.00 -28.46
C CYS A 355 -6.10 7.94 -29.62
N ALA A 356 -5.35 9.01 -29.31
CA ALA A 356 -4.93 10.00 -30.31
C ALA A 356 -4.00 9.37 -31.35
N GLY A 357 -4.41 9.36 -32.62
CA GLY A 357 -3.70 8.68 -33.71
C GLY A 357 -4.07 7.20 -33.90
N CYS A 358 -5.01 6.66 -33.11
CA CYS A 358 -5.42 5.26 -33.17
C CYS A 358 -6.57 5.06 -34.16
N SER A 359 -6.47 4.03 -35.00
CA SER A 359 -7.48 3.66 -36.02
C SER A 359 -8.68 2.89 -35.44
N GLY A 360 -8.56 2.39 -34.21
CA GLY A 360 -9.50 1.43 -33.63
C GLY A 360 -9.44 0.03 -34.24
N HIS A 361 -8.41 -0.28 -35.04
CA HIS A 361 -8.13 -1.61 -35.57
C HIS A 361 -6.75 -2.09 -35.10
N THR A 362 -6.66 -3.35 -34.64
CA THR A 362 -5.38 -3.95 -34.25
C THR A 362 -4.54 -4.37 -35.46
N ALA A 363 -3.26 -4.67 -35.25
CA ALA A 363 -2.36 -5.25 -36.27
C ALA A 363 -2.92 -6.53 -36.94
N THR A 364 -3.66 -7.38 -36.22
CA THR A 364 -4.37 -8.55 -36.80
C THR A 364 -5.74 -8.23 -37.41
N GLY A 365 -6.14 -6.96 -37.45
CA GLY A 365 -7.36 -6.47 -38.10
C GLY A 365 -8.60 -6.38 -37.20
N ILE A 366 -8.51 -6.71 -35.91
CA ILE A 366 -9.66 -6.73 -34.99
C ILE A 366 -10.18 -5.30 -34.79
N ASN A 367 -11.44 -5.05 -35.16
CA ASN A 367 -12.11 -3.77 -34.95
C ASN A 367 -12.56 -3.63 -33.48
N LEU A 368 -11.86 -2.78 -32.74
CA LEU A 368 -12.08 -2.51 -31.32
C LEU A 368 -13.24 -1.55 -31.06
N ASN A 369 -13.62 -0.72 -32.03
CA ASN A 369 -14.83 0.11 -31.94
C ASN A 369 -16.10 -0.74 -32.03
N ALA A 370 -16.09 -1.80 -32.85
CA ALA A 370 -17.15 -2.79 -32.91
C ALA A 370 -17.11 -3.78 -31.72
N ASN A 371 -15.92 -4.01 -31.14
CA ASN A 371 -15.68 -4.95 -30.04
C ASN A 371 -14.99 -4.25 -28.86
N PRO A 372 -15.64 -3.30 -28.16
CA PRO A 372 -14.99 -2.52 -27.09
C PRO A 372 -14.50 -3.36 -25.91
N ASN A 373 -15.12 -4.53 -25.68
CA ASN A 373 -14.70 -5.49 -24.66
C ASN A 373 -13.69 -6.55 -25.18
N ALA A 374 -13.08 -6.35 -26.35
CA ALA A 374 -12.08 -7.25 -26.90
C ALA A 374 -10.88 -7.42 -25.95
N LYS A 375 -10.64 -8.67 -25.55
CA LYS A 375 -9.51 -9.09 -24.72
C LYS A 375 -8.24 -9.22 -25.57
N VAL A 376 -7.68 -8.09 -25.97
CA VAL A 376 -6.45 -8.03 -26.77
C VAL A 376 -5.34 -7.22 -26.08
N ILE A 377 -4.11 -7.53 -26.45
CA ILE A 377 -2.92 -6.76 -26.08
C ILE A 377 -2.08 -6.40 -27.30
N ALA A 378 -1.41 -5.26 -27.21
CA ALA A 378 -0.28 -4.92 -28.04
C ALA A 378 1.01 -5.50 -27.45
N VAL A 379 1.87 -6.05 -28.31
CA VAL A 379 3.11 -6.75 -27.92
C VAL A 379 4.26 -6.42 -28.86
N ASP A 380 5.48 -6.82 -28.46
CA ASP A 380 6.61 -7.04 -29.38
C ASP A 380 6.50 -8.46 -29.99
N PRO A 381 6.29 -8.61 -31.31
CA PRO A 381 6.18 -9.92 -31.97
C PRO A 381 7.41 -10.83 -31.83
N SER A 382 8.59 -10.29 -31.49
CA SER A 382 9.80 -11.08 -31.22
C SER A 382 9.83 -11.72 -29.82
N VAL A 383 8.99 -11.23 -28.90
CA VAL A 383 8.88 -11.74 -27.52
C VAL A 383 7.61 -12.57 -27.32
N ILE A 384 6.48 -12.11 -27.88
CA ILE A 384 5.19 -12.82 -27.94
C ILE A 384 4.66 -12.71 -29.38
N PRO A 385 4.61 -13.80 -30.16
CA PRO A 385 4.06 -13.77 -31.51
C PRO A 385 2.59 -13.30 -31.57
N LEU A 386 2.19 -12.68 -32.69
CA LEU A 386 0.79 -12.36 -32.92
C LEU A 386 -0.05 -13.64 -33.12
N GLY A 387 -1.27 -13.63 -32.59
CA GLY A 387 -2.15 -14.79 -32.48
C GLY A 387 -1.97 -15.60 -31.18
N THR A 388 -0.86 -15.42 -30.45
CA THR A 388 -0.63 -16.13 -29.18
C THR A 388 -1.65 -15.73 -28.12
N HIS A 389 -2.28 -16.73 -27.49
CA HIS A 389 -3.10 -16.54 -26.30
C HIS A 389 -2.20 -16.39 -25.06
N VAL A 390 -2.57 -15.51 -24.13
CA VAL A 390 -1.84 -15.29 -22.88
C VAL A 390 -2.81 -15.14 -21.71
N HIS A 391 -2.43 -15.63 -20.52
CA HIS A 391 -3.10 -15.31 -19.28
C HIS A 391 -2.32 -14.19 -18.56
N ILE A 392 -2.99 -13.08 -18.26
CA ILE A 392 -2.42 -11.96 -17.51
C ILE A 392 -2.96 -12.05 -16.07
N GLU A 393 -2.05 -12.21 -15.10
CA GLU A 393 -2.40 -12.44 -13.70
C GLU A 393 -3.26 -11.29 -13.16
N GLY A 394 -4.45 -11.62 -12.65
CA GLY A 394 -5.46 -10.66 -12.17
C GLY A 394 -6.39 -10.07 -13.23
N TYR A 395 -6.13 -10.26 -14.53
CA TYR A 395 -6.93 -9.70 -15.64
C TYR A 395 -7.56 -10.76 -16.56
N GLY A 396 -7.09 -12.01 -16.48
CA GLY A 396 -7.62 -13.14 -17.25
C GLY A 396 -6.93 -13.34 -18.59
N GLU A 397 -7.60 -14.03 -19.51
CA GLU A 397 -7.04 -14.36 -20.83
C GLU A 397 -7.18 -13.22 -21.84
N TYR A 398 -6.15 -13.07 -22.68
CA TYR A 398 -6.01 -12.07 -23.73
C TYR A 398 -5.32 -12.69 -24.96
N VAL A 399 -5.51 -12.09 -26.13
CA VAL A 399 -4.79 -12.46 -27.37
C VAL A 399 -3.79 -11.36 -27.76
N ALA A 400 -2.56 -11.77 -28.09
CA ALA A 400 -1.58 -10.90 -28.74
C ALA A 400 -2.06 -10.57 -30.17
N ALA A 401 -2.72 -9.44 -30.33
CA ALA A 401 -3.42 -9.09 -31.57
C ALA A 401 -2.94 -7.78 -32.20
N ASP A 402 -2.07 -7.05 -31.51
CA ASP A 402 -1.73 -5.67 -31.86
C ASP A 402 -0.23 -5.36 -31.67
N THR A 403 0.23 -4.26 -32.23
CA THR A 403 1.63 -3.79 -32.14
C THR A 403 1.68 -2.28 -32.08
N GLY A 404 2.45 -1.72 -31.14
CA GLY A 404 2.67 -0.28 -31.05
C GLY A 404 4.16 0.05 -31.16
N GLY A 405 4.52 1.15 -31.84
CA GLY A 405 5.93 1.52 -32.08
C GLY A 405 6.79 1.80 -30.83
N SER A 406 6.16 1.85 -29.64
CA SER A 406 6.85 1.95 -28.33
C SER A 406 6.69 0.69 -27.46
N ILE A 407 6.14 -0.39 -28.01
CA ILE A 407 5.89 -1.68 -27.34
C ILE A 407 6.95 -2.67 -27.83
N ASN A 408 8.15 -2.55 -27.27
CA ASN A 408 9.33 -3.33 -27.65
C ASN A 408 9.88 -4.06 -26.40
N GLY A 409 10.43 -5.26 -26.57
CA GLY A 409 10.95 -6.10 -25.49
C GLY A 409 9.87 -6.58 -24.51
N ASN A 410 10.20 -6.61 -23.22
CA ASN A 410 9.28 -7.04 -22.14
C ASN A 410 8.25 -5.95 -21.78
N ARG A 411 7.59 -5.35 -22.78
CA ARG A 411 6.50 -4.38 -22.62
C ARG A 411 5.25 -4.86 -23.35
N ILE A 412 4.08 -4.59 -22.78
CA ILE A 412 2.77 -4.76 -23.42
C ILE A 412 1.90 -3.51 -23.24
N ASP A 413 0.87 -3.38 -24.08
CA ASP A 413 -0.23 -2.43 -23.86
C ASP A 413 -1.57 -3.20 -23.81
N ILE A 414 -2.35 -3.03 -22.75
CA ILE A 414 -3.60 -3.78 -22.54
C ILE A 414 -4.79 -2.98 -23.04
N HIS A 415 -5.65 -3.59 -23.86
CA HIS A 415 -6.87 -2.92 -24.33
C HIS A 415 -7.94 -2.83 -23.24
N PHE A 416 -8.54 -1.65 -23.10
CA PHE A 416 -9.68 -1.38 -22.23
C PHE A 416 -10.83 -0.69 -22.98
N PRO A 417 -12.11 -0.98 -22.63
CA PRO A 417 -13.29 -0.39 -23.28
C PRO A 417 -13.46 1.11 -23.04
N SER A 418 -12.81 1.68 -22.01
CA SER A 418 -13.00 3.08 -21.62
C SER A 418 -11.71 3.76 -21.17
N LYS A 419 -11.60 5.07 -21.44
CA LYS A 419 -10.44 5.89 -21.08
C LYS A 419 -10.27 5.97 -19.55
N SER A 420 -11.36 5.95 -18.78
CA SER A 420 -11.31 5.91 -17.32
C SER A 420 -10.72 4.61 -16.78
N ALA A 421 -11.07 3.45 -17.37
CA ALA A 421 -10.49 2.17 -16.98
C ALA A 421 -8.99 2.09 -17.34
N ALA A 422 -8.59 2.58 -18.52
CA ALA A 422 -7.19 2.66 -18.92
C ALA A 422 -6.36 3.57 -17.99
N LEU A 423 -6.89 4.74 -17.60
CA LEU A 423 -6.23 5.65 -16.66
C LEU A 423 -6.14 5.05 -15.24
N ALA A 424 -7.17 4.34 -14.77
CA ALA A 424 -7.15 3.64 -13.49
C ALA A 424 -6.19 2.42 -13.47
N PHE A 425 -5.93 1.81 -14.64
CA PHE A 425 -4.88 0.80 -14.78
C PHE A 425 -3.47 1.41 -14.70
N GLY A 426 -3.25 2.56 -15.37
CA GLY A 426 -2.00 3.31 -15.31
C GLY A 426 -0.82 2.57 -15.97
N ARG A 427 0.29 2.43 -15.24
CA ARG A 427 1.44 1.58 -15.62
C ARG A 427 1.82 0.69 -14.45
N ARG A 428 2.04 -0.60 -14.69
CA ARG A 428 2.40 -1.59 -13.67
C ARG A 428 3.12 -2.78 -14.28
N THR A 429 3.96 -3.47 -13.51
CA THR A 429 4.50 -4.77 -13.91
C THR A 429 3.41 -5.82 -13.75
N VAL A 430 3.22 -6.69 -14.75
CA VAL A 430 2.31 -7.83 -14.71
C VAL A 430 3.03 -9.11 -15.07
N LYS A 431 2.52 -10.23 -14.55
CA LYS A 431 2.94 -11.58 -14.91
C LYS A 431 2.05 -12.08 -16.05
N VAL A 432 2.68 -12.52 -17.12
CA VAL A 432 2.04 -12.99 -18.36
C VAL A 432 2.47 -14.43 -18.59
N THR A 433 1.52 -15.36 -18.59
CA THR A 433 1.75 -16.76 -18.95
C THR A 433 1.32 -16.96 -20.39
N ILE A 434 2.26 -17.30 -21.28
CA ILE A 434 1.94 -17.70 -22.67
C ILE A 434 1.20 -19.03 -22.64
N LEU A 435 0.02 -19.06 -23.27
CA LEU A 435 -0.79 -20.26 -23.41
C LEU A 435 -0.42 -20.93 -24.74
N ASN A 436 -0.03 -22.21 -24.67
CA ASN A 436 0.32 -23.06 -25.81
C ASN A 436 -0.86 -23.99 -26.15
#